data_AF-A0A844HM37-F1
#
_entry.id   AF-A0A844HM37-F1
#
_cell.length_a   1.000
_cell.length_b   1.000
_cell.length_c   1.000
_cell.angle_alpha   90.00
_cell.angle_beta   90.00
_cell.angle_gamma   90.00
#
_symmetry.space_group_name_H-M   'P 1'
#
loop_
_entity.id
_entity.type
_entity.pdbx_description
1 polymer ?
#
loop_
_entity_poly.entity_id
_entity_poly.type
_entity_poly.pdbx_seq_one_letter_code
_entity_poly.pdbx_strand_id
1 'polypeptide(L)'
;MRHHHPHNKHKGHGGHRRGRGPLDYGDLRLLLLALIADGPSHGYELIRQIEARSAGRYVPSPGVIYPTLAWLEDMGFVAAMAESGRKSFAITDPGRAFLTANRATTDTLLARDWSRDDDRDPIRAGMQAIKQALTEVLKPGDPGEERVASIAALLQSTAQTIRSQSVPGQANTQSSRHGGRTTQMEPIITRHRFDIRRRTLTVQEKLWITPNMIRFVLFSEELADFESLGPDDHVKLFFDIGGEGPAMRDYTPRAFDRQARTLTLDFAVHEAGPATQWAVDAKLGDTLNIGGPRGSAVVAPIFDWWLLIGDETALPAMGRWVEEMPEGTQVTTLGLVTEAAEEQLWSTRATHEAAWSHRADPADPAPVLEAAAQLDLPEGKGFIWIAAEAGVARALRDHFQKERGHPREWLKAAGYWLKGQADAQEKLLED
;
A
#
# COMPACT_ATOMS: atom_id res chain seq x y z
N MET A 1 -33.03 -53.87 12.49
CA MET A 1 -32.11 -53.58 11.36
C MET A 1 -31.82 -52.08 11.37
N ARG A 2 -30.90 -51.58 12.21
CA ARG A 2 -29.50 -51.25 11.83
C ARG A 2 -29.28 -51.17 10.31
N HIS A 3 -29.21 -49.96 9.78
CA HIS A 3 -28.28 -49.60 8.72
C HIS A 3 -27.80 -48.15 8.90
N HIS A 4 -26.57 -48.04 9.41
CA HIS A 4 -25.69 -46.89 9.24
C HIS A 4 -25.44 -46.62 7.75
N HIS A 5 -25.42 -45.35 7.36
CA HIS A 5 -24.58 -44.82 6.29
C HIS A 5 -24.13 -43.40 6.66
N PRO A 6 -22.94 -42.96 6.22
CA PRO A 6 -22.00 -42.27 7.10
C PRO A 6 -21.89 -40.76 6.83
N HIS A 7 -21.50 -40.04 7.89
CA HIS A 7 -20.97 -38.68 7.84
C HIS A 7 -19.80 -38.59 6.86
N ASN A 8 -19.99 -37.79 5.80
CA ASN A 8 -18.91 -37.39 4.92
C ASN A 8 -18.14 -36.24 5.60
N LYS A 9 -16.93 -36.53 6.04
CA LYS A 9 -15.98 -35.58 6.62
C LYS A 9 -15.61 -34.54 5.55
N HIS A 10 -15.86 -33.28 5.85
CA HIS A 10 -15.23 -32.16 5.15
C HIS A 10 -13.71 -32.29 5.26
N LYS A 11 -13.06 -32.75 4.18
CA LYS A 11 -11.63 -32.59 3.98
C LYS A 11 -11.38 -31.13 3.63
N GLY A 12 -10.60 -30.46 4.48
CA GLY A 12 -10.14 -29.10 4.26
C GLY A 12 -9.36 -28.98 2.96
N HIS A 13 -9.83 -28.10 2.09
CA HIS A 13 -9.02 -27.57 1.00
C HIS A 13 -8.20 -26.40 1.53
N GLY A 14 -6.95 -26.70 1.86
CA GLY A 14 -5.91 -25.69 1.92
C GLY A 14 -5.66 -25.13 0.53
N GLY A 15 -5.44 -23.81 0.46
CA GLY A 15 -4.95 -23.19 -0.76
C GLY A 15 -5.22 -21.71 -0.92
N HIS A 16 -5.02 -20.85 0.09
CA HIS A 16 -4.95 -19.40 -0.13
C HIS A 16 -3.63 -18.85 0.44
N ARG A 17 -2.55 -18.96 -0.34
CA ARG A 17 -1.30 -18.22 -0.08
C ARG A 17 -1.44 -16.80 -0.62
N ARG A 18 -1.91 -15.87 0.23
CA ARG A 18 -1.64 -14.43 0.07
C ARG A 18 -1.11 -13.86 1.40
N GLY A 19 0.19 -14.07 1.58
CA GLY A 19 1.02 -13.46 2.61
C GLY A 19 2.43 -13.91 2.33
N ARG A 20 3.37 -12.99 2.04
CA ARG A 20 4.74 -13.33 1.64
C ARG A 20 5.60 -13.75 2.85
N GLY A 21 4.98 -14.37 3.86
CA GLY A 21 5.56 -14.87 5.10
C GLY A 21 4.87 -16.18 5.54
N PRO A 22 5.45 -16.92 6.50
CA PRO A 22 4.96 -18.25 6.91
C PRO A 22 3.60 -18.23 7.64
N LEU A 23 3.16 -17.08 8.13
CA LEU A 23 1.84 -16.85 8.72
C LEU A 23 1.05 -15.82 7.89
N ASP A 24 -0.25 -16.03 7.73
CA ASP A 24 -1.15 -14.99 7.25
C ASP A 24 -1.57 -14.03 8.38
N TYR A 25 -2.30 -12.97 8.03
CA TYR A 25 -2.71 -11.95 9.01
C TYR A 25 -3.69 -12.47 10.06
N GLY A 26 -4.56 -13.44 9.71
CA GLY A 26 -5.50 -14.04 10.65
C GLY A 26 -4.79 -14.92 11.68
N ASP A 27 -3.86 -15.75 11.20
CA ASP A 27 -3.00 -16.59 12.03
C ASP A 27 -2.11 -15.75 12.96
N LEU A 28 -1.57 -14.64 12.46
CA LEU A 28 -0.75 -13.75 13.27
C LEU A 28 -1.58 -13.08 14.39
N ARG A 29 -2.81 -12.64 14.10
CA ARG A 29 -3.71 -12.06 15.11
C ARG A 29 -3.98 -13.05 16.24
N LEU A 30 -4.33 -14.29 15.89
CA LEU A 30 -4.59 -15.36 16.86
C LEU A 30 -3.34 -15.72 17.67
N LEU A 31 -2.17 -15.77 17.02
CA LEU A 31 -0.91 -16.04 17.70
C LEU A 31 -0.55 -14.93 18.69
N LEU A 32 -0.64 -13.65 18.29
CA LEU A 32 -0.34 -12.53 19.18
C LEU A 32 -1.30 -12.48 20.38
N LEU A 33 -2.60 -12.69 20.14
CA LEU A 33 -3.59 -12.71 21.21
C LEU A 33 -3.33 -13.86 22.20
N ALA A 34 -2.88 -15.02 21.72
CA ALA A 34 -2.51 -16.16 22.56
C ALA A 34 -1.28 -15.86 23.44
N LEU A 35 -0.25 -15.24 22.86
CA LEU A 35 0.96 -14.85 23.60
C LEU A 35 0.65 -13.80 24.68
N ILE A 36 -0.24 -12.85 24.38
CA ILE A 36 -0.70 -11.85 25.34
C ILE A 36 -1.57 -12.48 26.44
N ALA A 37 -2.28 -13.58 26.14
CA ALA A 37 -3.05 -14.32 27.13
C ALA A 37 -2.17 -15.02 28.18
N ASP A 38 -0.96 -15.44 27.80
CA ASP A 38 0.02 -16.05 28.70
C ASP A 38 0.67 -15.01 29.64
N GLY A 39 0.75 -13.74 29.22
CA GLY A 39 1.18 -12.62 30.05
C GLY A 39 1.19 -11.28 29.32
N PRO A 40 0.98 -10.15 30.03
CA PRO A 40 1.07 -8.82 29.42
C PRO A 40 2.40 -8.63 28.72
N SER A 41 2.37 -8.25 27.44
CA SER A 41 3.56 -8.26 26.59
C SER A 41 3.71 -6.97 25.80
N HIS A 42 4.95 -6.56 25.57
CA HIS A 42 5.26 -5.46 24.65
C HIS A 42 5.41 -5.96 23.20
N GLY A 43 5.22 -5.07 22.21
CA GLY A 43 5.36 -5.44 20.80
C GLY A 43 6.72 -6.07 20.44
N TYR A 44 7.82 -5.54 20.99
CA TYR A 44 9.16 -6.12 20.79
C TYR A 44 9.38 -7.46 21.51
N GLU A 45 8.68 -7.68 22.62
CA GLU A 45 8.73 -8.94 23.34
C GLU A 45 8.00 -10.03 22.56
N LEU A 46 6.84 -9.70 21.97
CA LEU A 46 6.10 -10.59 21.07
C LEU A 46 6.93 -10.98 19.84
N ILE A 47 7.71 -10.04 19.27
CA ILE A 47 8.67 -10.34 18.19
C ILE A 47 9.68 -11.40 18.64
N ARG A 48 10.29 -11.20 19.82
CA ARG A 48 11.29 -12.15 20.37
C ARG A 48 10.68 -13.51 20.70
N GLN A 49 9.46 -13.55 21.23
CA GLN A 49 8.77 -14.80 21.53
C GLN A 49 8.46 -15.59 20.24
N ILE A 50 8.04 -14.92 19.17
CA ILE A 50 7.80 -15.56 17.86
C ILE A 50 9.12 -16.01 17.21
N GLU A 51 10.17 -15.20 17.30
CA GLU A 51 11.52 -15.56 16.85
C GLU A 51 12.03 -16.81 17.58
N ALA A 52 11.91 -16.86 18.91
CA ALA A 52 12.32 -18.00 19.71
C ALA A 52 11.52 -19.27 19.37
N ARG A 53 10.19 -19.15 19.25
CA ARG A 53 9.29 -20.27 18.89
C ARG A 53 9.56 -20.81 17.49
N SER A 54 10.00 -19.96 16.56
CA SER A 54 10.41 -20.37 15.22
C SER A 54 11.90 -20.75 15.11
N ALA A 55 12.65 -20.68 16.21
CA ALA A 55 14.11 -20.82 16.25
C ALA A 55 14.81 -19.96 15.18
N GLY A 56 14.40 -18.70 15.07
CA GLY A 56 14.95 -17.71 14.14
C GLY A 56 14.43 -17.81 12.70
N ARG A 57 13.58 -18.78 12.38
CA ARG A 57 13.06 -19.00 11.01
C ARG A 57 12.04 -17.95 10.57
N TYR A 58 11.35 -17.35 11.54
CA TYR A 58 10.42 -16.25 11.32
C TYR A 58 10.61 -15.16 12.38
N VAL A 59 10.94 -13.96 11.91
CA VAL A 59 11.02 -12.76 12.75
C VAL A 59 10.06 -11.73 12.15
N PRO A 60 8.88 -11.53 12.75
CA PRO A 60 7.93 -10.54 12.28
C PRO A 60 8.51 -9.13 12.47
N SER A 61 8.30 -8.25 11.50
CA SER A 61 8.78 -6.87 11.61
C SER A 61 7.84 -6.04 12.50
N PRO A 62 8.36 -4.95 13.11
CA PRO A 62 7.51 -3.99 13.82
C PRO A 62 6.32 -3.49 12.99
N GLY A 63 6.51 -3.29 11.68
CA GLY A 63 5.47 -2.84 10.75
C GLY A 63 4.37 -3.86 10.44
N VAL A 64 4.48 -5.09 10.97
CA VAL A 64 3.39 -6.08 10.95
C VAL A 64 2.80 -6.25 12.35
N ILE A 65 3.65 -6.20 13.38
CA ILE A 65 3.24 -6.40 14.78
C ILE A 65 2.38 -5.25 15.29
N TYR A 66 2.84 -4.01 15.18
CA TYR A 66 2.13 -2.87 15.77
C TYR A 66 0.76 -2.60 15.12
N PRO A 67 0.59 -2.69 13.78
CA PRO A 67 -0.74 -2.62 13.18
C PRO A 67 -1.66 -3.75 13.65
N THR A 68 -1.13 -4.96 13.85
CA THR A 68 -1.93 -6.09 14.35
C THR A 68 -2.34 -5.89 15.81
N LEU A 69 -1.46 -5.31 16.64
CA LEU A 69 -1.78 -4.96 18.03
C LEU A 69 -2.81 -3.82 18.11
N ALA A 70 -2.69 -2.80 17.26
CA ALA A 70 -3.68 -1.74 17.16
C ALA A 70 -5.06 -2.32 16.79
N TRP A 71 -5.12 -3.21 15.80
CA TRP A 71 -6.36 -3.89 15.45
C TRP A 71 -6.95 -4.72 16.61
N LEU A 72 -6.12 -5.46 17.36
CA LEU A 72 -6.58 -6.21 18.54
C LEU A 72 -7.09 -5.28 19.65
N GLU A 73 -6.50 -4.09 19.79
CA GLU A 73 -6.92 -3.05 20.73
C GLU A 73 -8.25 -2.41 20.31
N ASP A 74 -8.38 -2.04 19.03
CA ASP A 74 -9.58 -1.46 18.44
C ASP A 74 -10.77 -2.41 18.51
N MET A 75 -10.53 -3.72 18.33
CA MET A 75 -11.55 -4.74 18.51
C MET A 75 -11.88 -5.06 19.98
N GLY A 76 -11.20 -4.39 20.91
CA GLY A 76 -11.39 -4.58 22.34
C GLY A 76 -10.91 -5.94 22.85
N PHE A 77 -10.06 -6.66 22.10
CA PHE A 77 -9.50 -7.96 22.50
C PHE A 77 -8.27 -7.84 23.41
N VAL A 78 -7.55 -6.74 23.29
CA VAL A 78 -6.47 -6.37 24.21
C VAL A 78 -6.65 -4.93 24.67
N ALA A 79 -6.09 -4.59 25.82
CA ALA A 79 -6.04 -3.24 26.36
C ALA A 79 -4.59 -2.83 26.59
N ALA A 80 -4.28 -1.57 26.27
CA ALA A 80 -2.98 -1.01 26.58
C ALA A 80 -2.85 -0.68 28.06
N MET A 81 -1.71 -1.07 28.63
CA MET A 81 -1.30 -0.71 29.97
C MET A 81 -0.03 0.15 29.88
N ALA A 82 0.00 1.24 30.65
CA ALA A 82 1.17 2.08 30.77
C ALA A 82 1.97 1.62 31.99
N GLU A 83 3.05 0.87 31.76
CA GLU A 83 3.99 0.49 32.82
C GLU A 83 5.37 1.05 32.47
N SER A 84 5.92 1.86 33.37
CA SER A 84 7.31 2.36 33.28
C SER A 84 7.70 3.00 31.93
N GLY A 85 6.77 3.74 31.30
CA GLY A 85 7.01 4.45 30.04
C GLY A 85 7.02 3.59 28.77
N ARG A 86 6.67 2.30 28.85
CA ARG A 86 6.50 1.41 27.69
C ARG A 86 5.06 0.87 27.62
N LYS A 87 4.42 0.98 26.45
CA LYS A 87 3.07 0.46 26.19
C LYS A 87 3.10 -1.07 26.17
N SER A 88 2.51 -1.73 27.17
CA SER A 88 2.24 -3.18 27.19
C SER A 88 0.79 -3.45 26.81
N PHE A 89 0.49 -4.66 26.37
CA PHE A 89 -0.87 -5.09 26.03
C PHE A 89 -1.27 -6.25 26.93
N ALA A 90 -2.47 -6.21 27.50
CA ALA A 90 -3.07 -7.28 28.28
C ALA A 90 -4.39 -7.72 27.65
N ILE A 91 -4.69 -9.02 27.71
CA ILE A 91 -5.92 -9.57 27.13
C ILE A 91 -7.15 -9.14 27.95
N THR A 92 -8.24 -8.81 27.26
CA THR A 92 -9.55 -8.47 27.87
C THR A 92 -10.49 -9.69 27.92
N ASP A 93 -11.64 -9.55 28.56
CA ASP A 93 -12.67 -10.61 28.56
C ASP A 93 -13.19 -10.96 27.15
N PRO A 94 -13.51 -9.97 26.26
CA PRO A 94 -13.79 -10.25 24.86
C PRO A 94 -12.65 -10.99 24.14
N GLY A 95 -11.40 -10.61 24.41
CA GLY A 95 -10.23 -11.29 23.85
C GLY A 95 -10.13 -12.75 24.30
N ARG A 96 -10.38 -13.04 25.57
CA ARG A 96 -10.40 -14.41 26.11
C ARG A 96 -11.52 -15.25 25.51
N ALA A 97 -12.70 -14.67 25.31
CA ALA A 97 -13.82 -15.33 24.65
C ALA A 97 -13.49 -15.64 23.18
N PHE A 98 -12.89 -14.68 22.46
CA PHE A 98 -12.43 -14.87 21.08
C PHE A 98 -11.35 -15.96 20.97
N LEU A 99 -10.37 -15.97 21.89
CA LEU A 99 -9.35 -17.01 21.93
C LEU A 99 -9.95 -18.41 22.19
N THR A 100 -10.94 -18.48 23.08
CA THR A 100 -11.63 -19.73 23.39
C THR A 100 -12.43 -20.25 22.20
N ALA A 101 -13.12 -19.37 21.47
CA ALA A 101 -13.86 -19.71 20.26
C ALA A 101 -12.95 -20.20 19.12
N ASN A 102 -11.68 -19.76 19.12
CA ASN A 102 -10.69 -20.09 18.09
C ASN A 102 -9.64 -21.12 18.57
N ARG A 103 -9.85 -21.78 19.71
CA ARG A 103 -8.86 -22.65 20.38
C ARG A 103 -8.23 -23.68 19.44
N ALA A 104 -9.02 -24.36 18.60
CA ALA A 104 -8.50 -25.37 17.68
C ALA A 104 -7.44 -24.82 16.70
N THR A 105 -7.67 -23.63 16.17
CA THR A 105 -6.75 -22.93 15.28
C THR A 105 -5.53 -22.42 16.07
N THR A 106 -5.77 -21.78 17.21
CA THR A 106 -4.71 -21.25 18.08
C THR A 106 -3.76 -22.35 18.57
N ASP A 107 -4.27 -23.51 19.00
CA ASP A 107 -3.46 -24.65 19.45
C ASP A 107 -2.58 -25.18 18.29
N THR A 108 -3.13 -25.21 17.08
CA THR A 108 -2.38 -25.60 15.87
C THR A 108 -1.25 -24.62 15.56
N LEU A 109 -1.48 -23.32 15.75
CA LEU A 109 -0.48 -22.27 15.54
C LEU A 109 0.62 -22.30 16.61
N LEU A 110 0.26 -22.50 17.87
CA LEU A 110 1.21 -22.61 18.98
C LEU A 110 2.08 -23.88 18.86
N ALA A 111 1.52 -24.97 18.34
CA ALA A 111 2.22 -26.23 18.10
C ALA A 111 2.86 -26.33 16.69
N ARG A 112 2.85 -25.24 15.90
CA ARG A 112 3.31 -25.25 14.52
C ARG A 112 4.77 -25.70 14.41
N ASP A 113 5.02 -26.68 13.55
CA ASP A 113 6.37 -27.10 13.19
C ASP A 113 6.97 -26.15 12.14
N TRP A 114 7.84 -25.26 12.60
CA TRP A 114 8.52 -24.27 11.77
C TRP A 114 9.62 -24.85 10.87
N SER A 115 9.94 -26.14 10.98
CA SER A 115 10.96 -26.79 10.15
C SER A 115 10.49 -27.13 8.73
N ARG A 116 9.17 -27.26 8.50
CA ARG A 116 8.59 -27.75 7.23
C ARG A 116 8.36 -26.67 6.15
N ASP A 117 8.57 -25.40 6.48
CA ASP A 117 8.39 -24.27 5.53
C ASP A 117 9.64 -23.99 4.66
N ASP A 118 10.72 -24.76 4.83
CA ASP A 118 12.04 -24.54 4.19
C ASP A 118 12.22 -25.25 2.83
N ASP A 119 11.43 -26.30 2.56
CA ASP A 119 11.69 -27.24 1.44
C ASP A 119 11.44 -26.69 0.01
N ARG A 120 11.12 -25.40 -0.19
CA ARG A 120 10.71 -24.89 -1.52
C ARG A 120 11.39 -23.63 -2.02
N ASP A 121 12.40 -23.09 -1.35
CA ASP A 121 13.10 -21.88 -1.83
C ASP A 121 14.63 -22.00 -1.76
N PRO A 122 15.28 -22.52 -2.83
CA PRO A 122 16.75 -22.66 -2.89
C PRO A 122 17.50 -21.32 -2.80
N ILE A 123 16.83 -20.20 -3.10
CA ILE A 123 17.42 -18.86 -2.94
C ILE A 123 17.50 -18.50 -1.46
N ARG A 124 16.46 -18.81 -0.68
CA ARG A 124 16.44 -18.59 0.76
C ARG A 124 17.48 -19.46 1.48
N ALA A 125 17.63 -20.72 1.07
CA ALA A 125 18.69 -21.60 1.58
C ALA A 125 20.09 -21.03 1.28
N GLY A 126 20.31 -20.50 0.06
CA GLY A 126 21.56 -19.81 -0.29
C GLY A 126 21.82 -18.57 0.58
N MET A 127 20.79 -17.75 0.82
CA MET A 127 20.91 -16.56 1.67
C MET A 127 21.20 -16.91 3.14
N GLN A 128 20.62 -18.00 3.66
CA GLN A 128 20.91 -18.49 5.01
C GLN A 128 22.35 -18.99 5.12
N ALA A 129 22.83 -19.75 4.14
CA ALA A 129 24.22 -20.20 4.09
C ALA A 129 25.20 -19.01 4.10
N ILE A 130 24.91 -17.95 3.33
CA ILE A 130 25.69 -16.71 3.34
C ILE A 130 25.66 -16.05 4.73
N LYS A 131 24.47 -15.91 5.34
CA LYS A 131 24.33 -15.29 6.67
C LYS A 131 25.09 -16.06 7.75
N GLN A 132 25.03 -17.39 7.69
CA GLN A 132 25.74 -18.26 8.64
C GLN A 132 27.25 -18.13 8.46
N ALA A 133 27.77 -18.19 7.23
CA ALA A 133 29.19 -18.00 6.94
C ALA A 133 29.70 -16.63 7.41
N LEU A 134 28.93 -15.55 7.16
CA LEU A 134 29.27 -14.21 7.64
C LEU A 134 29.32 -14.15 9.17
N THR A 135 28.34 -14.76 9.85
CA THR A 135 28.29 -14.81 11.31
C THR A 135 29.46 -15.61 11.89
N GLU A 136 29.90 -16.68 11.21
CA GLU A 136 31.03 -17.50 11.63
C GLU A 136 32.38 -16.78 11.47
N VAL A 137 32.53 -16.00 10.40
CA VAL A 137 33.77 -15.28 10.06
C VAL A 137 33.88 -13.94 10.79
N LEU A 138 32.76 -13.29 11.10
CA LEU A 138 32.68 -11.98 11.77
C LEU A 138 32.33 -12.08 13.27
N LYS A 139 32.64 -13.22 13.91
CA LYS A 139 32.50 -13.40 15.37
C LYS A 139 33.21 -12.30 16.17
N PRO A 140 32.83 -12.06 17.46
CA PRO A 140 33.33 -10.92 18.23
C PRO A 140 34.87 -10.89 18.34
N GLY A 141 35.46 -9.88 17.70
CA GLY A 141 36.89 -9.62 17.53
C GLY A 141 37.05 -8.70 16.31
N ASP A 142 38.14 -7.92 16.21
CA ASP A 142 38.41 -7.11 15.02
C ASP A 142 38.84 -8.04 13.87
N PRO A 143 38.00 -8.26 12.84
CA PRO A 143 38.33 -9.19 11.77
C PRO A 143 39.46 -8.70 10.86
N GLY A 144 39.92 -7.45 11.04
CA GLY A 144 40.93 -6.79 10.23
C GLY A 144 40.35 -6.21 8.94
N GLU A 145 40.70 -4.96 8.62
CA GLU A 145 40.17 -4.22 7.46
C GLU A 145 40.33 -4.99 6.14
N GLU A 146 41.46 -5.69 5.96
CA GLU A 146 41.76 -6.48 4.76
C GLU A 146 40.76 -7.63 4.57
N ARG A 147 40.34 -8.28 5.66
CA ARG A 147 39.37 -9.38 5.63
C ARG A 147 37.96 -8.88 5.33
N VAL A 148 37.57 -7.74 5.93
CA VAL A 148 36.29 -7.09 5.65
C VAL A 148 36.20 -6.66 4.20
N ALA A 149 37.26 -6.05 3.66
CA ALA A 149 37.35 -5.66 2.26
C ALA A 149 37.24 -6.87 1.31
N SER A 150 37.91 -7.98 1.63
CA SER A 150 37.84 -9.22 0.86
C SER A 150 36.42 -9.83 0.83
N ILE A 151 35.74 -9.89 1.99
CA ILE A 151 34.36 -10.38 2.09
C ILE A 151 33.39 -9.48 1.30
N ALA A 152 33.55 -8.16 1.42
CA ALA A 152 32.74 -7.20 0.68
C ALA A 152 32.90 -7.37 -0.84
N ALA A 153 34.13 -7.57 -1.33
CA ALA A 153 34.40 -7.83 -2.74
C ALA A 153 33.74 -9.14 -3.24
N LEU A 154 33.75 -10.21 -2.44
CA LEU A 154 33.08 -11.48 -2.76
C LEU A 154 31.56 -11.33 -2.88
N LEU A 155 30.93 -10.58 -1.97
CA LEU A 155 29.49 -10.32 -1.99
C LEU A 155 29.11 -9.47 -3.22
N GLN A 156 29.92 -8.45 -3.55
CA GLN A 156 29.73 -7.61 -4.74
C GLN A 156 29.88 -8.39 -6.04
N SER A 157 30.90 -9.25 -6.15
CA SER A 157 31.11 -10.13 -7.30
C SER A 157 29.96 -11.12 -7.49
N THR A 158 29.46 -11.69 -6.39
CA THR A 158 28.27 -12.55 -6.40
C THR A 158 27.04 -11.80 -6.92
N ALA A 159 26.80 -10.59 -6.42
CA ALA A 159 25.71 -9.73 -6.88
C ALA A 159 25.83 -9.38 -8.38
N GLN A 160 27.05 -9.11 -8.86
CA GLN A 160 27.31 -8.81 -10.27
C GLN A 160 27.11 -10.03 -11.17
N THR A 161 27.49 -11.22 -10.71
CA THR A 161 27.24 -12.49 -11.40
C THR A 161 25.74 -12.80 -11.48
N ILE A 162 24.98 -12.52 -10.43
CA ILE A 162 23.52 -12.66 -10.45
C ILE A 162 22.91 -11.69 -11.47
N ARG A 163 23.39 -10.45 -11.54
CA ARG A 163 22.94 -9.46 -12.53
C ARG A 163 23.26 -9.89 -13.97
N SER A 164 24.41 -10.52 -14.20
CA SER A 164 24.81 -10.99 -15.55
C SER A 164 24.04 -12.23 -16.03
N GLN A 165 23.32 -12.92 -15.14
CA GLN A 165 22.37 -13.98 -15.52
C GLN A 165 21.02 -13.45 -16.03
N SER A 166 20.83 -12.13 -16.07
CA SER A 166 19.68 -11.51 -16.72
C SER A 166 19.78 -11.68 -18.25
N VAL A 167 18.83 -12.38 -18.86
CA VAL A 167 18.81 -12.62 -20.31
C VAL A 167 18.37 -11.34 -21.06
N PRO A 168 19.10 -10.87 -22.09
CA PRO A 168 18.64 -9.81 -22.99
C PRO A 168 17.60 -10.37 -23.98
N GLY A 169 16.51 -9.63 -24.21
CA GLY A 169 15.34 -10.11 -24.94
C GLY A 169 15.55 -10.51 -26.42
N GLN A 170 14.79 -11.51 -26.86
CA GLN A 170 14.35 -11.76 -28.24
C GLN A 170 12.95 -12.42 -28.16
N ALA A 171 11.92 -11.77 -28.69
CA ALA A 171 11.49 -11.77 -30.08
C ALA A 171 10.51 -12.92 -30.36
N ASN A 172 9.32 -12.48 -30.76
CA ASN A 172 8.14 -13.27 -31.04
C ASN A 172 8.34 -14.07 -32.35
N THR A 173 8.45 -15.39 -32.25
CA THR A 173 8.23 -16.30 -33.37
C THR A 173 7.39 -17.48 -32.89
N GLN A 174 6.14 -17.52 -33.36
CA GLN A 174 5.25 -18.67 -33.26
C GLN A 174 5.87 -19.89 -33.95
N SER A 175 5.88 -21.03 -33.26
CA SER A 175 5.39 -22.28 -33.84
C SER A 175 4.98 -23.27 -32.75
N SER A 176 3.89 -23.96 -33.06
CA SER A 176 3.07 -24.81 -32.21
C SER A 176 3.77 -26.06 -31.64
N ARG A 177 3.39 -26.49 -30.41
CA ARG A 177 2.53 -27.68 -30.15
C ARG A 177 2.48 -28.05 -28.66
N HIS A 178 1.25 -28.36 -28.20
CA HIS A 178 0.86 -29.09 -26.98
C HIS A 178 1.12 -28.36 -25.64
N GLY A 179 0.17 -28.14 -24.73
CA GLY A 179 -1.15 -28.73 -24.51
C GLY A 179 -1.33 -28.87 -22.99
N GLY A 180 -2.00 -27.90 -22.35
CA GLY A 180 -2.24 -27.89 -20.90
C GLY A 180 -2.35 -26.46 -20.33
N ARG A 181 -3.44 -25.75 -20.64
CA ARG A 181 -3.73 -24.43 -20.07
C ARG A 181 -4.17 -24.59 -18.61
N THR A 182 -3.25 -24.41 -17.68
CA THR A 182 -3.58 -23.88 -16.36
C THR A 182 -3.57 -22.36 -16.52
N THR A 183 -4.75 -21.75 -16.63
CA THR A 183 -4.88 -20.29 -16.73
C THR A 183 -4.42 -19.68 -15.40
N GLN A 184 -3.13 -19.34 -15.27
CA GLN A 184 -2.69 -18.42 -14.23
C GLN A 184 -3.34 -17.08 -14.56
N MET A 185 -4.37 -16.70 -13.81
CA MET A 185 -4.97 -15.38 -13.92
C MET A 185 -3.90 -14.34 -13.57
N GLU A 186 -3.66 -13.40 -14.47
CA GLU A 186 -2.79 -12.25 -14.20
C GLU A 186 -3.36 -11.42 -13.04
N PRO A 187 -2.51 -10.88 -12.17
CA PRO A 187 -2.95 -10.03 -11.07
C PRO A 187 -3.55 -8.72 -11.60
N ILE A 188 -4.76 -8.39 -11.15
CA ILE A 188 -5.46 -7.13 -11.50
C ILE A 188 -4.63 -5.89 -11.17
N ILE A 189 -3.84 -5.93 -10.08
CA ILE A 189 -2.92 -4.85 -9.72
C ILE A 189 -1.51 -5.43 -9.58
N THR A 190 -0.60 -4.95 -10.43
CA THR A 190 0.83 -5.27 -10.36
C THR A 190 1.56 -4.19 -9.59
N ARG A 191 2.33 -4.59 -8.55
CA ARG A 191 3.09 -3.66 -7.72
C ARG A 191 4.57 -3.67 -8.06
N HIS A 192 5.10 -2.50 -8.39
CA HIS A 192 6.51 -2.24 -8.63
C HIS A 192 7.13 -1.60 -7.39
N ARG A 193 8.40 -1.91 -7.11
CA ARG A 193 9.17 -1.29 -6.03
C ARG A 193 10.33 -0.54 -6.64
N PHE A 194 10.56 0.67 -6.16
CA PHE A 194 11.65 1.52 -6.60
C PHE A 194 12.57 1.83 -5.42
N ASP A 195 13.81 2.16 -5.74
CA ASP A 195 14.74 2.70 -4.75
C ASP A 195 14.30 4.10 -4.33
N ILE A 196 14.12 4.30 -3.03
CA ILE A 196 13.74 5.60 -2.49
C ILE A 196 14.96 6.50 -2.52
N ARG A 197 14.86 7.62 -3.26
CA ARG A 197 15.85 8.69 -3.25
C ARG A 197 15.20 9.97 -2.74
N ARG A 198 15.96 10.77 -1.99
CA ARG A 198 15.61 12.17 -1.72
C ARG A 198 16.07 13.01 -2.90
N ARG A 199 15.23 13.95 -3.31
CA ARG A 199 15.54 14.88 -4.40
C ARG A 199 15.18 16.30 -4.02
N THR A 200 16.00 17.25 -4.45
CA THR A 200 15.66 18.68 -4.37
C THR A 200 15.14 19.12 -5.71
N LEU A 201 13.92 19.66 -5.75
CA LEU A 201 13.31 20.21 -6.95
C LEU A 201 13.20 21.73 -6.84
N THR A 202 13.20 22.42 -7.98
CA THR A 202 13.08 23.88 -8.07
C THR A 202 11.81 24.25 -8.81
N VAL A 203 11.04 25.20 -8.28
CA VAL A 203 9.83 25.72 -8.90
C VAL A 203 10.17 26.44 -10.21
N GLN A 204 9.67 25.91 -11.33
CA GLN A 204 9.75 26.56 -12.65
C GLN A 204 8.45 27.26 -13.02
N GLU A 205 7.31 26.71 -12.62
CA GLU A 205 6.00 27.30 -12.86
C GLU A 205 5.08 27.11 -11.66
N LYS A 206 4.18 28.07 -11.46
CA LYS A 206 3.11 28.05 -10.46
C LYS A 206 1.85 28.62 -11.10
N LEU A 207 0.74 27.87 -11.03
CA LEU A 207 -0.54 28.25 -11.61
C LEU A 207 -1.67 27.88 -10.66
N TRP A 208 -2.57 28.82 -10.39
CA TRP A 208 -3.88 28.49 -9.81
C TRP A 208 -4.77 27.93 -10.91
N ILE A 209 -5.11 26.63 -10.83
CA ILE A 209 -5.96 25.96 -11.84
C ILE A 209 -7.44 26.00 -11.46
N THR A 210 -7.72 26.16 -10.18
CA THR A 210 -9.03 26.50 -9.59
C THR A 210 -8.77 27.42 -8.38
N PRO A 211 -9.80 28.03 -7.75
CA PRO A 211 -9.59 28.90 -6.59
C PRO A 211 -8.82 28.25 -5.44
N ASN A 212 -8.97 26.94 -5.24
CA ASN A 212 -8.32 26.19 -4.16
C ASN A 212 -7.35 25.09 -4.65
N MET A 213 -6.84 25.18 -5.88
CA MET A 213 -5.84 24.24 -6.39
C MET A 213 -4.68 24.95 -7.08
N ILE A 214 -3.46 24.72 -6.58
CA ILE A 214 -2.23 25.26 -7.17
C ILE A 214 -1.46 24.13 -7.85
N ARG A 215 -1.21 24.26 -9.15
CA ARG A 215 -0.29 23.41 -9.90
C ARG A 215 1.11 24.01 -9.89
N PHE A 216 2.10 23.16 -9.63
CA PHE A 216 3.52 23.46 -9.78
C PHE A 216 4.14 22.58 -10.85
N VAL A 217 5.01 23.17 -11.68
CA VAL A 217 5.99 22.44 -12.49
C VAL A 217 7.35 22.63 -11.83
N LEU A 218 7.96 21.51 -11.45
CA LEU A 218 9.18 21.47 -10.65
C LEU A 218 10.28 20.76 -11.43
N PHE A 219 11.48 21.35 -11.49
CA PHE A 219 12.61 20.77 -12.20
C PHE A 219 13.70 20.26 -11.26
N SER A 220 14.39 19.19 -11.68
CA SER A 220 15.67 18.80 -11.10
C SER A 220 16.44 17.88 -12.04
N GLU A 221 17.75 18.09 -12.13
CA GLU A 221 18.65 17.15 -12.82
C GLU A 221 18.56 15.72 -12.23
N GLU A 222 18.24 15.61 -10.93
CA GLU A 222 18.11 14.36 -10.17
C GLU A 222 16.85 13.55 -10.54
N LEU A 223 15.97 14.08 -11.39
CA LEU A 223 14.81 13.35 -11.91
C LEU A 223 15.13 12.42 -13.08
N ALA A 224 16.39 12.36 -13.54
CA ALA A 224 16.79 11.52 -14.68
C ALA A 224 16.44 10.03 -14.51
N ASP A 225 16.41 9.55 -13.27
CA ASP A 225 16.09 8.16 -12.89
C ASP A 225 14.73 8.02 -12.19
N PHE A 226 13.94 9.10 -12.13
CA PHE A 226 12.64 9.08 -11.48
C PHE A 226 11.68 8.15 -12.25
N GLU A 227 10.96 7.31 -11.51
CA GLU A 227 9.97 6.39 -12.07
C GLU A 227 8.63 6.60 -11.36
N SER A 228 7.56 6.74 -12.13
CA SER A 228 6.21 6.72 -11.62
C SER A 228 5.31 6.13 -12.70
N LEU A 229 4.96 4.85 -12.54
CA LEU A 229 4.26 4.07 -13.57
C LEU A 229 2.73 4.12 -13.42
N GLY A 230 2.26 4.44 -12.22
CA GLY A 230 0.86 4.34 -11.85
C GLY A 230 0.30 5.72 -11.50
N PRO A 231 -0.98 6.00 -11.81
CA PRO A 231 -1.57 7.32 -11.52
C PRO A 231 -1.79 7.58 -10.03
N ASP A 232 -1.83 6.51 -9.22
CA ASP A 232 -1.99 6.51 -7.77
C ASP A 232 -0.64 6.31 -7.03
N ASP A 233 0.45 6.66 -7.71
CA ASP A 233 1.77 6.75 -7.08
C ASP A 233 1.80 7.98 -6.16
N HIS A 234 2.65 7.94 -5.12
CA HIS A 234 2.86 9.08 -4.22
C HIS A 234 4.33 9.29 -3.92
N VAL A 235 4.70 10.56 -3.85
CA VAL A 235 5.97 11.05 -3.31
C VAL A 235 5.74 11.69 -1.95
N LYS A 236 6.75 11.63 -1.10
CA LYS A 236 6.74 12.31 0.20
C LYS A 236 7.43 13.66 0.07
N LEU A 237 6.72 14.75 0.32
CA LEU A 237 7.25 16.10 0.38
C LEU A 237 7.73 16.38 1.80
N PHE A 238 8.82 17.14 1.92
CA PHE A 238 9.42 17.53 3.19
C PHE A 238 9.39 19.05 3.32
N PHE A 239 8.74 19.55 4.38
CA PHE A 239 8.62 20.97 4.68
C PHE A 239 9.34 21.27 5.99
N ASP A 240 10.24 22.24 5.98
CA ASP A 240 10.90 22.69 7.21
C ASP A 240 9.92 23.54 8.03
N ILE A 241 9.72 23.13 9.28
CA ILE A 241 8.81 23.79 10.24
C ILE A 241 9.55 24.29 11.48
N GLY A 242 10.89 24.32 11.48
CA GLY A 242 11.70 24.85 12.58
C GLY A 242 11.69 24.02 13.88
N GLY A 243 11.26 22.74 13.83
CA GLY A 243 11.17 21.81 14.95
C GLY A 243 12.08 20.58 14.85
N GLU A 244 11.77 19.49 15.57
CA GLU A 244 12.56 18.22 15.61
C GLU A 244 12.50 17.38 14.31
N GLY A 245 12.29 18.01 13.16
CA GLY A 245 12.26 17.36 11.85
C GLY A 245 11.26 18.02 10.88
N PRO A 246 11.38 17.71 9.58
CA PRO A 246 10.47 18.26 8.59
C PRO A 246 9.06 17.66 8.74
N ALA A 247 8.04 18.48 8.53
CA ALA A 247 6.70 17.97 8.26
C ALA A 247 6.72 17.21 6.93
N MET A 248 6.05 16.06 6.89
CA MET A 248 6.04 15.19 5.72
C MET A 248 4.62 15.05 5.19
N ARG A 249 4.40 15.23 3.90
CA ARG A 249 3.07 15.00 3.28
C ARG A 249 3.19 14.13 2.04
N ASP A 250 2.24 13.27 1.80
CA ASP A 250 2.18 12.47 0.57
C ASP A 250 1.41 13.24 -0.51
N TYR A 251 1.97 13.30 -1.72
CA TYR A 251 1.39 13.98 -2.87
C TYR A 251 1.53 13.10 -4.12
N THR A 252 0.56 13.21 -5.01
CA THR A 252 0.55 12.51 -6.29
C THR A 252 1.48 13.19 -7.30
N PRO A 253 2.43 12.47 -7.93
CA PRO A 253 3.05 12.87 -9.19
C PRO A 253 1.99 13.08 -10.27
N ARG A 254 1.55 14.33 -10.50
CA ARG A 254 0.45 14.66 -11.41
C ARG A 254 0.83 14.41 -12.88
N ALA A 255 2.08 14.70 -13.22
CA ALA A 255 2.69 14.39 -14.50
C ALA A 255 4.22 14.35 -14.32
N PHE A 256 4.91 13.55 -15.13
CA PHE A 256 6.37 13.49 -15.13
C PHE A 256 6.89 13.44 -16.56
N ASP A 257 7.76 14.39 -16.91
CA ASP A 257 8.49 14.40 -18.17
C ASP A 257 9.96 14.08 -17.89
N ARG A 258 10.41 12.91 -18.33
CA ARG A 258 11.80 12.46 -18.14
C ARG A 258 12.79 13.26 -18.97
N GLN A 259 12.42 13.71 -20.16
CA GLN A 259 13.32 14.45 -21.05
C GLN A 259 13.51 15.87 -20.53
N ALA A 260 12.41 16.55 -20.19
CA ALA A 260 12.46 17.88 -19.58
C ALA A 260 12.94 17.85 -18.11
N ARG A 261 12.91 16.67 -17.48
CA ARG A 261 13.19 16.44 -16.06
C ARG A 261 12.33 17.31 -15.16
N THR A 262 11.04 17.32 -15.46
CA THR A 262 10.03 18.09 -14.74
C THR A 262 9.01 17.17 -14.10
N LEU A 263 8.67 17.45 -12.86
CA LEU A 263 7.60 16.82 -12.09
C LEU A 263 6.50 17.85 -11.85
N THR A 264 5.27 17.51 -12.21
CA THR A 264 4.10 18.32 -11.89
C THR A 264 3.46 17.82 -10.61
N LEU A 265 3.12 18.73 -9.70
CA LEU A 265 2.39 18.46 -8.46
C LEU A 265 1.25 19.46 -8.30
N ASP A 266 0.10 18.96 -7.86
CA ASP A 266 -1.09 19.78 -7.59
C ASP A 266 -1.35 19.81 -6.07
N PHE A 267 -1.66 21.00 -5.55
CA PHE A 267 -1.88 21.26 -4.13
C PHE A 267 -3.28 21.76 -3.86
N ALA A 268 -4.08 20.95 -3.16
CA ALA A 268 -5.37 21.36 -2.63
C ALA A 268 -5.17 22.34 -1.45
N VAL A 269 -5.84 23.49 -1.51
CA VAL A 269 -5.72 24.59 -0.55
C VAL A 269 -7.02 24.66 0.26
N HIS A 270 -7.08 23.99 1.42
CA HIS A 270 -8.31 23.94 2.22
C HIS A 270 -8.07 24.10 3.74
N GLU A 271 -6.94 23.62 4.27
CA GLU A 271 -6.58 23.73 5.69
C GLU A 271 -5.22 24.40 5.91
N ALA A 272 -5.08 25.12 7.03
CA ALA A 272 -3.80 25.69 7.43
C ALA A 272 -2.83 24.55 7.80
N GLY A 273 -1.71 24.48 7.10
CA GLY A 273 -0.69 23.46 7.30
C GLY A 273 0.57 23.77 6.51
N PRO A 274 1.70 23.11 6.83
CA PRO A 274 2.99 23.44 6.25
C PRO A 274 3.03 23.29 4.72
N ALA A 275 2.32 22.31 4.15
CA ALA A 275 2.25 22.13 2.71
C ALA A 275 1.43 23.22 2.01
N THR A 276 0.25 23.53 2.55
CA THR A 276 -0.63 24.58 2.00
C THR A 276 0.01 25.96 2.13
N GLN A 277 0.64 26.24 3.27
CA GLN A 277 1.38 27.50 3.47
C GLN A 277 2.54 27.62 2.48
N TRP A 278 3.35 26.57 2.34
CA TRP A 278 4.42 26.53 1.34
C TRP A 278 3.86 26.75 -0.07
N ALA A 279 2.78 26.06 -0.45
CA ALA A 279 2.19 26.18 -1.78
C ALA A 279 1.70 27.61 -2.08
N VAL A 280 1.07 28.27 -1.11
CA VAL A 280 0.60 29.66 -1.25
C VAL A 280 1.78 30.63 -1.37
N ASP A 281 2.84 30.44 -0.58
CA ASP A 281 3.95 31.38 -0.51
C ASP A 281 5.02 31.18 -1.59
N ALA A 282 5.17 29.94 -2.09
CA ALA A 282 6.24 29.57 -3.00
C ALA A 282 6.24 30.41 -4.28
N LYS A 283 7.45 30.74 -4.74
CA LYS A 283 7.75 31.55 -5.91
C LYS A 283 8.66 30.78 -6.86
N LEU A 284 8.80 31.31 -8.07
CA LEU A 284 9.78 30.79 -9.04
C LEU A 284 11.18 30.78 -8.42
N GLY A 285 11.87 29.66 -8.57
CA GLY A 285 13.20 29.45 -7.99
C GLY A 285 13.22 28.89 -6.56
N ASP A 286 12.09 28.86 -5.85
CA ASP A 286 12.03 28.21 -4.54
C ASP A 286 12.20 26.69 -4.68
N THR A 287 12.68 26.05 -3.62
CA THR A 287 12.98 24.62 -3.64
C THR A 287 11.97 23.80 -2.82
N LEU A 288 11.79 22.54 -3.23
CA LEU A 288 10.96 21.55 -2.58
C LEU A 288 11.71 20.23 -2.50
N ASN A 289 11.85 19.71 -1.28
CA ASN A 289 12.46 18.40 -1.07
C ASN A 289 11.40 17.31 -1.17
N ILE A 290 11.68 16.27 -1.95
CA ILE A 290 10.81 15.10 -2.11
C ILE A 290 11.55 13.80 -1.82
N GLY A 291 10.78 12.73 -1.59
CA GLY A 291 11.27 11.37 -1.40
C GLY A 291 10.38 10.37 -2.11
N GLY A 292 10.99 9.39 -2.79
CA GLY A 292 10.28 8.33 -3.49
C GLY A 292 10.08 8.63 -4.99
N PRO A 293 9.01 8.08 -5.61
CA PRO A 293 8.01 7.20 -5.01
C PRO A 293 8.64 5.88 -4.52
N ARG A 294 8.06 5.26 -3.49
CA ARG A 294 8.55 3.96 -2.95
C ARG A 294 8.23 2.78 -3.88
N GLY A 295 7.33 2.99 -4.82
CA GLY A 295 6.83 1.97 -5.71
C GLY A 295 5.59 2.47 -6.42
N SER A 296 5.09 1.62 -7.30
CA SER A 296 3.92 1.90 -8.11
C SER A 296 2.92 0.75 -8.11
N ALA A 297 1.65 1.06 -8.34
CA ALA A 297 0.59 0.08 -8.52
C ALA A 297 -0.07 0.30 -9.89
N VAL A 298 0.19 -0.61 -10.83
CA VAL A 298 -0.35 -0.58 -12.18
C VAL A 298 -1.55 -1.51 -12.25
N VAL A 299 -2.70 -0.99 -12.67
CA VAL A 299 -3.92 -1.79 -12.86
C VAL A 299 -3.90 -2.41 -14.26
N ALA A 300 -4.28 -3.67 -14.36
CA ALA A 300 -4.32 -4.40 -15.63
C ALA A 300 -5.37 -3.78 -16.57
N PRO A 301 -5.07 -3.61 -17.87
CA PRO A 301 -5.98 -3.01 -18.85
C PRO A 301 -7.01 -4.04 -19.36
N ILE A 302 -7.76 -4.65 -18.44
CA ILE A 302 -8.73 -5.73 -18.73
C ILE A 302 -10.19 -5.32 -18.49
N PHE A 303 -10.42 -4.04 -18.18
CA PHE A 303 -11.70 -3.47 -17.81
C PHE A 303 -12.33 -2.75 -18.99
N ASP A 304 -13.63 -2.98 -19.17
CA ASP A 304 -14.44 -2.40 -20.23
C ASP A 304 -14.79 -0.94 -19.92
N TRP A 305 -14.93 -0.60 -18.63
CA TRP A 305 -15.22 0.74 -18.14
C TRP A 305 -14.55 1.04 -16.79
N TRP A 306 -14.42 2.33 -16.48
CA TRP A 306 -13.75 2.83 -15.27
C TRP A 306 -14.62 3.85 -14.56
N LEU A 307 -14.67 3.78 -13.23
CA LEU A 307 -15.27 4.81 -12.38
C LEU A 307 -14.21 5.31 -11.39
N LEU A 308 -13.90 6.60 -11.45
CA LEU A 308 -12.93 7.24 -10.55
C LEU A 308 -13.67 8.23 -9.66
N ILE A 309 -13.60 8.05 -8.35
CA ILE A 309 -14.27 8.90 -7.37
C ILE A 309 -13.24 9.49 -6.44
N GLY A 310 -13.27 10.80 -6.24
CA GLY A 310 -12.38 11.39 -5.26
C GLY A 310 -12.57 12.85 -5.00
N ASP A 311 -12.08 13.26 -3.84
CA ASP A 311 -12.10 14.66 -3.42
C ASP A 311 -10.95 15.47 -4.02
N GLU A 312 -10.89 16.75 -3.66
CA GLU A 312 -9.82 17.67 -4.05
C GLU A 312 -8.40 17.09 -3.86
N THR A 313 -8.17 16.23 -2.86
CA THR A 313 -6.85 15.60 -2.64
C THR A 313 -6.54 14.48 -3.63
N ALA A 314 -7.58 13.89 -4.24
CA ALA A 314 -7.51 12.80 -5.20
C ALA A 314 -7.66 13.26 -6.67
N LEU A 315 -8.16 14.48 -6.93
CA LEU A 315 -8.23 15.07 -8.27
C LEU A 315 -6.92 14.99 -9.06
N PRO A 316 -5.73 15.13 -8.47
CA PRO A 316 -4.47 14.98 -9.22
C PRO A 316 -4.28 13.57 -9.78
N ALA A 317 -4.60 12.54 -9.01
CA ALA A 317 -4.54 11.14 -9.46
C ALA A 317 -5.64 10.84 -10.50
N MET A 318 -6.84 11.38 -10.31
CA MET A 318 -7.96 11.24 -11.27
C MET A 318 -7.62 11.87 -12.62
N GLY A 319 -7.13 13.11 -12.61
CA GLY A 319 -6.72 13.80 -13.83
C GLY A 319 -5.61 13.04 -14.56
N ARG A 320 -4.64 12.49 -13.81
CA ARG A 320 -3.59 11.65 -14.40
C ARG A 320 -4.15 10.37 -15.01
N TRP A 321 -5.05 9.67 -14.32
CA TRP A 321 -5.75 8.50 -14.88
C TRP A 321 -6.43 8.85 -16.20
N VAL A 322 -7.27 9.89 -16.19
CA VAL A 322 -8.09 10.29 -17.34
C VAL A 322 -7.21 10.69 -18.53
N GLU A 323 -6.16 11.48 -18.32
CA GLU A 323 -5.28 11.97 -19.40
C GLU A 323 -4.36 10.88 -19.98
N GLU A 324 -3.95 9.90 -19.17
CA GLU A 324 -3.07 8.80 -19.61
C GLU A 324 -3.84 7.62 -20.23
N MET A 325 -5.17 7.58 -20.10
CA MET A 325 -5.99 6.49 -20.63
C MET A 325 -5.89 6.37 -22.17
N PRO A 326 -5.89 5.12 -22.70
CA PRO A 326 -5.96 4.89 -24.14
C PRO A 326 -7.22 5.49 -24.78
N GLU A 327 -7.11 5.80 -26.06
CA GLU A 327 -8.23 6.32 -26.85
C GLU A 327 -9.46 5.41 -26.79
N GLY A 328 -10.63 6.00 -26.59
CA GLY A 328 -11.91 5.27 -26.54
C GLY A 328 -12.18 4.50 -25.24
N THR A 329 -11.27 4.51 -24.26
CA THR A 329 -11.53 3.95 -22.91
C THR A 329 -12.75 4.66 -22.31
N GLN A 330 -13.74 3.91 -21.83
CA GLN A 330 -14.89 4.52 -21.15
C GLN A 330 -14.53 4.82 -19.70
N VAL A 331 -14.62 6.09 -19.30
CA VAL A 331 -14.34 6.51 -17.93
C VAL A 331 -15.37 7.52 -17.45
N THR A 332 -15.96 7.25 -16.31
CA THR A 332 -16.78 8.20 -15.56
C THR A 332 -15.99 8.68 -14.36
N THR A 333 -16.00 9.98 -14.09
CA THR A 333 -15.39 10.54 -12.88
C THR A 333 -16.47 11.17 -12.02
N LEU A 334 -16.46 10.91 -10.72
CA LEU A 334 -17.25 11.63 -9.73
C LEU A 334 -16.30 12.45 -8.85
N GLY A 335 -16.11 13.72 -9.21
CA GLY A 335 -15.29 14.65 -8.46
C GLY A 335 -16.07 15.22 -7.27
N LEU A 336 -15.48 15.18 -6.09
CA LEU A 336 -16.07 15.74 -4.89
C LEU A 336 -15.38 17.07 -4.64
N VAL A 337 -16.09 18.19 -4.73
CA VAL A 337 -15.51 19.53 -4.44
C VAL A 337 -16.44 20.38 -3.58
N THR A 338 -15.98 21.54 -3.14
CA THR A 338 -16.77 22.47 -2.32
C THR A 338 -17.76 23.28 -3.15
N GLU A 339 -17.38 23.66 -4.37
CA GLU A 339 -18.18 24.51 -5.25
C GLU A 339 -17.85 24.29 -6.73
N ALA A 340 -18.73 24.77 -7.63
CA ALA A 340 -18.59 24.59 -9.07
C ALA A 340 -17.32 25.21 -9.67
N ALA A 341 -16.73 26.21 -9.01
CA ALA A 341 -15.47 26.82 -9.45
C ALA A 341 -14.25 25.91 -9.27
N GLU A 342 -14.38 24.83 -8.49
CA GLU A 342 -13.34 23.81 -8.29
C GLU A 342 -13.41 22.66 -9.30
N GLU A 343 -14.42 22.65 -10.16
CA GLU A 343 -14.55 21.64 -11.21
C GLU A 343 -13.40 21.80 -12.22
N GLN A 344 -12.78 20.67 -12.58
CA GLN A 344 -11.64 20.64 -13.50
C GLN A 344 -12.02 20.04 -14.85
N LEU A 345 -11.35 20.51 -15.89
CA LEU A 345 -11.38 19.91 -17.22
C LEU A 345 -10.07 19.18 -17.48
N TRP A 346 -10.15 17.94 -17.96
CA TRP A 346 -8.98 17.13 -18.34
C TRP A 346 -8.97 16.90 -19.85
N SER A 347 -7.81 17.09 -20.46
CA SER A 347 -7.63 16.86 -21.90
C SER A 347 -7.33 15.39 -22.15
N THR A 348 -8.30 14.63 -22.64
CA THR A 348 -8.17 13.18 -22.81
C THR A 348 -8.60 12.69 -24.19
N ARG A 349 -8.09 11.50 -24.56
CA ARG A 349 -8.55 10.70 -25.70
C ARG A 349 -9.57 9.63 -25.29
N ALA A 350 -9.78 9.43 -24.00
CA ALA A 350 -10.80 8.56 -23.46
C ALA A 350 -12.20 9.13 -23.75
N THR A 351 -13.21 8.26 -23.72
CA THR A 351 -14.61 8.68 -23.66
C THR A 351 -14.93 9.01 -22.22
N HIS A 352 -14.76 10.28 -21.85
CA HIS A 352 -14.86 10.76 -20.47
C HIS A 352 -16.20 11.43 -20.19
N GLU A 353 -16.88 10.96 -19.14
CA GLU A 353 -18.05 11.60 -18.55
C GLU A 353 -17.70 12.13 -17.14
N ALA A 354 -17.90 13.42 -16.93
CA ALA A 354 -17.63 14.07 -15.65
C ALA A 354 -18.93 14.34 -14.87
N ALA A 355 -19.01 13.81 -13.66
CA ALA A 355 -19.99 14.15 -12.65
C ALA A 355 -19.30 14.83 -11.45
N TRP A 356 -20.02 15.74 -10.80
CA TRP A 356 -19.50 16.49 -9.64
C TRP A 356 -20.51 16.47 -8.50
N SER A 357 -20.01 16.29 -7.28
CA SER A 357 -20.77 16.45 -6.04
C SER A 357 -20.21 17.62 -5.26
N HIS A 358 -21.03 18.66 -5.07
CA HIS A 358 -20.69 19.82 -4.26
C HIS A 358 -21.10 19.58 -2.81
N ARG A 359 -20.13 19.65 -1.88
CA ARG A 359 -20.35 19.35 -0.46
C ARG A 359 -19.80 20.45 0.44
N ALA A 360 -20.58 20.82 1.45
CA ALA A 360 -20.19 21.84 2.42
C ALA A 360 -19.26 21.27 3.51
N ASP A 361 -19.50 20.05 3.98
CA ASP A 361 -18.59 19.32 4.88
C ASP A 361 -17.84 18.26 4.08
N PRO A 362 -16.51 18.36 3.92
CA PRO A 362 -15.73 17.37 3.18
C PRO A 362 -15.79 15.95 3.75
N ALA A 363 -16.16 15.78 5.02
CA ALA A 363 -16.28 14.48 5.68
C ALA A 363 -17.73 13.95 5.77
N ASP A 364 -18.72 14.67 5.23
CA ASP A 364 -20.10 14.17 5.14
C ASP A 364 -20.27 13.27 3.90
N PRO A 365 -20.52 11.96 4.08
CA PRO A 365 -20.71 11.05 2.94
C PRO A 365 -22.07 11.22 2.25
N ALA A 366 -23.08 11.85 2.87
CA ALA A 366 -24.46 11.80 2.37
C ALA A 366 -24.64 12.39 0.95
N PRO A 367 -24.16 13.61 0.63
CA PRO A 367 -24.29 14.18 -0.72
C PRO A 367 -23.54 13.36 -1.78
N VAL A 368 -22.44 12.74 -1.35
CA VAL A 368 -21.56 11.94 -2.21
C VAL A 368 -22.21 10.59 -2.53
N LEU A 369 -22.84 9.95 -1.55
CA LEU A 369 -23.62 8.73 -1.74
C LEU A 369 -24.85 8.96 -2.61
N GLU A 370 -25.54 10.09 -2.45
CA GLU A 370 -26.67 10.46 -3.31
C GLU A 370 -26.22 10.58 -4.77
N ALA A 371 -25.12 11.29 -5.04
CA ALA A 371 -24.56 11.40 -6.38
C ALA A 371 -24.12 10.04 -6.94
N ALA A 372 -23.41 9.22 -6.15
CA ALA A 372 -22.96 7.90 -6.56
C ALA A 372 -24.12 6.93 -6.88
N ALA A 373 -25.25 7.05 -6.16
CA ALA A 373 -26.43 6.24 -6.40
C ALA A 373 -27.12 6.56 -7.73
N GLN A 374 -26.98 7.78 -8.26
CA GLN A 374 -27.52 8.19 -9.56
C GLN A 374 -26.65 7.77 -10.75
N LEU A 375 -25.46 7.22 -10.51
CA LEU A 375 -24.58 6.77 -11.59
C LEU A 375 -25.08 5.46 -12.21
N ASP A 376 -25.28 5.51 -13.52
CA ASP A 376 -25.49 4.34 -14.36
C ASP A 376 -24.14 3.66 -14.62
N LEU A 377 -23.96 2.45 -14.06
CA LEU A 377 -22.77 1.64 -14.29
C LEU A 377 -22.96 0.82 -15.57
N PRO A 378 -22.09 0.94 -16.58
CA PRO A 378 -22.21 0.16 -17.81
C PRO A 378 -22.14 -1.35 -17.55
N GLU A 379 -22.66 -2.15 -18.48
CA GLU A 379 -22.46 -3.60 -18.44
C GLU A 379 -20.98 -3.95 -18.70
N GLY A 380 -20.54 -5.12 -18.25
CA GLY A 380 -19.17 -5.60 -18.44
C GLY A 380 -18.27 -5.48 -17.21
N LYS A 381 -16.96 -5.60 -17.41
CA LYS A 381 -15.95 -5.54 -16.34
C LYS A 381 -15.61 -4.09 -16.01
N GLY A 382 -16.14 -3.59 -14.91
CA GLY A 382 -15.79 -2.27 -14.40
C GLY A 382 -14.69 -2.26 -13.35
N PHE A 383 -13.80 -1.28 -13.40
CA PHE A 383 -12.91 -0.96 -12.29
C PHE A 383 -13.34 0.31 -11.57
N ILE A 384 -13.48 0.24 -10.25
CA ILE A 384 -13.82 1.38 -9.40
C ILE A 384 -12.60 1.78 -8.57
N TRP A 385 -12.18 3.03 -8.68
CA TRP A 385 -11.14 3.62 -7.83
C TRP A 385 -11.74 4.76 -7.00
N ILE A 386 -11.52 4.71 -5.68
CA ILE A 386 -12.03 5.67 -4.71
C ILE A 386 -10.86 6.18 -3.87
N ALA A 387 -10.66 7.49 -3.82
CA ALA A 387 -9.78 8.12 -2.85
C ALA A 387 -10.39 9.41 -2.33
N ALA A 388 -10.61 9.49 -1.03
CA ALA A 388 -11.18 10.67 -0.38
C ALA A 388 -10.81 10.68 1.11
N GLU A 389 -11.47 11.52 1.90
CA GLU A 389 -11.56 11.37 3.35
C GLU A 389 -11.92 9.93 3.74
N ALA A 390 -11.27 9.37 4.76
CA ALA A 390 -11.33 7.95 5.09
C ALA A 390 -12.75 7.41 5.36
N GLY A 391 -13.59 8.18 6.06
CA GLY A 391 -15.00 7.86 6.30
C GLY A 391 -15.83 7.90 5.02
N VAL A 392 -15.64 8.93 4.19
CA VAL A 392 -16.32 9.06 2.88
C VAL A 392 -15.93 7.92 1.95
N ALA A 393 -14.64 7.63 1.82
CA ALA A 393 -14.14 6.53 0.99
C ALA A 393 -14.67 5.17 1.46
N ARG A 394 -14.81 4.96 2.77
CA ARG A 394 -15.41 3.74 3.34
C ARG A 394 -16.89 3.61 3.02
N ALA A 395 -17.64 4.71 3.13
CA ALA A 395 -19.06 4.74 2.80
C ALA A 395 -19.30 4.43 1.31
N LEU A 396 -18.54 5.05 0.41
CA LEU A 396 -18.58 4.78 -1.03
C LEU A 396 -18.22 3.31 -1.35
N ARG A 397 -17.15 2.79 -0.74
CA ARG A 397 -16.74 1.40 -0.89
C ARG A 397 -17.88 0.45 -0.51
N ASP A 398 -18.52 0.70 0.63
CA ASP A 398 -19.62 -0.11 1.14
C ASP A 398 -20.86 -0.02 0.23
N HIS A 399 -21.20 1.16 -0.28
CA HIS A 399 -22.26 1.33 -1.27
C HIS A 399 -22.03 0.44 -2.51
N PHE A 400 -20.85 0.55 -3.14
CA PHE A 400 -20.58 -0.22 -4.36
C PHE A 400 -20.46 -1.73 -4.10
N GLN A 401 -19.82 -2.16 -3.02
CA GLN A 401 -19.65 -3.60 -2.76
C GLN A 401 -20.90 -4.27 -2.18
N LYS A 402 -21.56 -3.65 -1.19
CA LYS A 402 -22.65 -4.29 -0.44
C LYS A 402 -24.01 -4.04 -1.07
N GLU A 403 -24.27 -2.81 -1.54
CA GLU A 403 -25.57 -2.42 -2.08
C GLU A 403 -25.64 -2.67 -3.59
N ARG A 404 -24.59 -2.31 -4.33
CA ARG A 404 -24.53 -2.48 -5.80
C ARG A 404 -23.90 -3.81 -6.23
N GLY A 405 -23.36 -4.59 -5.29
CA GLY A 405 -22.81 -5.93 -5.56
C GLY A 405 -21.54 -5.95 -6.43
N HIS A 406 -20.80 -4.84 -6.51
CA HIS A 406 -19.60 -4.74 -7.32
C HIS A 406 -18.47 -5.64 -6.78
N PRO A 407 -17.73 -6.38 -7.63
CA PRO A 407 -16.69 -7.30 -7.18
C PRO A 407 -15.57 -6.59 -6.41
N ARG A 408 -15.23 -7.12 -5.23
CA ARG A 408 -14.20 -6.56 -4.34
C ARG A 408 -12.84 -6.44 -5.02
N GLU A 409 -12.46 -7.40 -5.86
CA GLU A 409 -11.19 -7.41 -6.56
C GLU A 409 -11.09 -6.35 -7.67
N TRP A 410 -12.22 -5.78 -8.10
CA TRP A 410 -12.31 -4.73 -9.13
C TRP A 410 -12.62 -3.37 -8.52
N LEU A 411 -12.41 -3.23 -7.21
CA LEU A 411 -12.55 -1.98 -6.50
C LEU A 411 -11.32 -1.72 -5.63
N LYS A 412 -10.82 -0.50 -5.69
CA LYS A 412 -9.79 0.00 -4.78
C LYS A 412 -10.29 1.26 -4.09
N ALA A 413 -10.32 1.25 -2.76
CA ALA A 413 -10.67 2.40 -1.94
C ALA A 413 -9.54 2.73 -0.96
N ALA A 414 -9.18 4.01 -0.86
CA ALA A 414 -8.17 4.51 0.06
C ALA A 414 -8.65 5.80 0.77
N GLY A 415 -8.35 5.93 2.05
CA GLY A 415 -8.51 7.17 2.78
C GLY A 415 -7.26 8.02 2.63
N TYR A 416 -7.30 9.12 1.87
CA TYR A 416 -6.13 9.98 1.67
C TYR A 416 -5.86 10.88 2.89
N TRP A 417 -6.91 11.22 3.62
CA TRP A 417 -6.84 12.00 4.85
C TRP A 417 -7.96 11.60 5.80
N LEU A 418 -7.87 12.04 7.07
CA LEU A 418 -8.88 11.79 8.10
C LEU A 418 -9.15 13.09 8.84
N LYS A 419 -10.42 13.49 8.94
CA LYS A 419 -10.80 14.74 9.60
C LYS A 419 -10.32 14.77 11.06
N GLY A 420 -9.60 15.83 11.42
CA GLY A 420 -9.05 16.02 12.76
C GLY A 420 -7.72 15.32 13.05
N GLN A 421 -7.10 14.63 12.07
CA GLN A 421 -5.75 14.07 12.20
C GLN A 421 -4.83 14.54 11.08
N ALA A 422 -3.82 15.34 11.44
CA ALA A 422 -2.74 15.66 10.50
C ALA A 422 -1.92 14.40 10.18
N ASP A 423 -1.56 14.20 8.91
CA ASP A 423 -0.71 13.09 8.42
C ASP A 423 -1.31 11.67 8.45
N ALA A 424 -2.61 11.54 8.71
CA ALA A 424 -3.30 10.25 8.63
C ALA A 424 -3.65 9.91 7.18
N GLN A 425 -3.30 8.70 6.73
CA GLN A 425 -3.77 8.11 5.46
C GLN A 425 -4.00 6.60 5.67
N GLU A 426 -5.01 6.04 5.02
CA GLU A 426 -5.35 4.62 5.05
C GLU A 426 -5.23 4.03 3.64
N LYS A 427 -4.12 3.31 3.39
CA LYS A 427 -3.70 2.88 2.04
C LYS A 427 -4.63 1.86 1.37
N LEU A 428 -5.47 1.19 2.15
CA LEU A 428 -6.50 0.25 1.74
C LEU A 428 -7.49 0.17 2.90
N LEU A 429 -8.74 0.53 2.66
CA LEU A 429 -9.82 0.34 3.63
C LEU A 429 -10.16 -1.15 3.68
N GLU A 430 -9.55 -1.88 4.62
CA GLU A 430 -9.87 -3.27 4.94
C GLU A 430 -10.84 -3.32 6.13
N ASP A 431 -11.69 -4.34 6.18
CA ASP A 431 -12.75 -4.48 7.21
C ASP A 431 -12.22 -4.73 8.62
#